data_AF-A0A0F4JG56-F1
#
_entry.id   AF-A0A0F4JG56-F1
#
_cell.length_a   1.000
_cell.length_b   1.000
_cell.length_c   1.000
_cell.angle_alpha   90.00
_cell.angle_beta   90.00
_cell.angle_gamma   90.00
#
_symmetry.space_group_name_H-M   'P 1'
#
loop_
_entity.id
_entity.type
_entity.pdbx_description
1 polymer ?
#
loop_
_entity_poly.entity_id
_entity_poly.type
_entity_poly.pdbx_seq_one_letter_code
_entity_poly.pdbx_strand_id
1 'polypeptide(L)' 'IAHRLSRRLSEVRKNGTIPYLRPDGKTQVTIEYDGDKAVRLDTVVVSTQHAADIDLDSLLAPDIREFVVEHVLAQL' A
#
# COMPACT_ATOMS: atom_id res chain seq x y z
N ILE A 1 5.91 5.69 7.75
CA ILE A 1 5.04 4.62 7.18
C ILE A 1 4.79 4.85 5.68
N ALA A 2 4.29 6.02 5.25
CA ALA A 2 4.01 6.31 3.83
C ALA A 2 5.17 5.96 2.86
N HIS A 3 6.40 6.41 3.15
CA HIS A 3 7.56 6.04 2.32
C HIS A 3 7.87 4.54 2.28
N ARG A 4 7.56 3.78 3.34
CA ARG A 4 7.73 2.31 3.34
C ARG A 4 6.69 1.66 2.42
N LEU A 5 5.44 2.13 2.44
CA LEU A 5 4.39 1.67 1.55
C LEU A 5 4.73 1.94 0.07
N SER A 6 5.16 3.17 -0.27
CA SER A 6 5.50 3.50 -1.67
C SER A 6 6.74 2.73 -2.16
N ARG A 7 7.73 2.51 -1.28
CA ARG A 7 8.87 1.64 -1.57
C ARG A 7 8.43 0.20 -1.82
N ARG A 8 7.58 -0.35 -0.95
CA ARG A 8 7.07 -1.72 -1.09
C ARG A 8 6.24 -1.88 -2.37
N LEU A 9 5.40 -0.91 -2.71
CA LEU A 9 4.63 -0.88 -3.96
C LEU A 9 5.56 -0.97 -5.20
N SER A 10 6.69 -0.26 -5.17
CA SER A 10 7.70 -0.36 -6.23
C SER A 10 8.43 -1.71 -6.25
N GLU A 11 8.67 -2.30 -5.09
CA GLU A 11 9.34 -3.59 -4.95
C GLU A 11 8.49 -4.73 -5.52
N VAL A 12 7.24 -4.85 -5.09
CA VAL A 12 6.32 -5.92 -5.54
C VAL A 12 6.01 -5.87 -7.04
N ARG A 13 6.11 -4.68 -7.62
CA ARG A 13 6.04 -4.49 -9.08
C ARG A 13 7.32 -4.97 -9.77
N LYS A 14 8.50 -4.58 -9.26
CA LYS A 14 9.79 -4.88 -9.90
C LYS A 14 10.22 -6.33 -9.75
N ASN A 15 9.86 -6.98 -8.66
CA ASN A 15 10.17 -8.39 -8.41
C ASN A 15 9.11 -9.36 -8.98
N GLY A 16 8.00 -8.83 -9.53
CA GLY A 16 6.94 -9.62 -10.15
C GLY A 16 5.92 -10.23 -9.19
N THR A 17 5.93 -9.90 -7.89
CA THR A 17 4.89 -10.36 -6.95
C THR A 17 3.50 -9.88 -7.37
N ILE A 18 3.36 -8.62 -7.79
CA ILE A 18 2.13 -8.09 -8.39
C ILE A 18 2.46 -7.57 -9.80
N PRO A 19 2.45 -8.44 -10.82
CA PRO A 19 3.05 -8.15 -12.12
C PRO A 19 2.23 -7.15 -12.96
N TYR A 20 0.97 -6.93 -12.63
CA TYR A 20 0.07 -6.03 -13.36
C TYR A 20 0.17 -4.56 -12.91
N LEU A 21 0.97 -4.26 -11.87
CA LEU A 21 1.20 -2.88 -11.43
C LEU A 21 2.06 -2.11 -12.43
N ARG A 22 1.75 -0.82 -12.57
CA ARG A 22 2.49 0.14 -13.40
C ARG A 22 3.25 1.15 -12.52
N PRO A 23 4.16 1.95 -13.09
CA PRO A 23 5.12 2.72 -12.30
C PRO A 23 4.55 3.81 -11.39
N ASP A 24 3.40 4.41 -11.73
CA ASP A 24 2.81 5.50 -10.95
C ASP A 24 2.06 4.97 -9.70
N GLY A 25 2.30 5.62 -8.56
CA GLY A 25 1.73 5.24 -7.28
C GLY A 25 1.88 6.34 -6.22
N LYS A 26 0.86 6.45 -5.38
CA LYS A 26 0.77 7.41 -4.27
C LYS A 26 0.26 6.70 -3.02
N THR A 27 0.81 7.09 -1.87
CA THR A 27 0.43 6.53 -0.56
C THR A 27 0.20 7.67 0.42
N GLN A 28 -0.90 7.63 1.14
CA GLN A 28 -1.23 8.56 2.21
C GLN A 28 -1.57 7.77 3.48
N VAL A 29 -1.12 8.28 4.62
CA VAL A 29 -1.31 7.64 5.92
C VAL A 29 -1.76 8.68 6.92
N THR A 30 -2.88 8.42 7.58
CA THR A 30 -3.41 9.19 8.70
C THR A 30 -3.14 8.43 9.99
N ILE A 31 -2.54 9.09 10.97
CA ILE A 31 -2.25 8.52 12.29
C ILE A 31 -2.98 9.37 13.32
N GLU A 32 -3.70 8.70 14.22
CA GLU A 32 -4.31 9.32 15.39
C GLU A 32 -3.25 9.49 16.48
N TYR A 33 -3.26 10.67 17.10
CA TYR A 33 -2.36 11.03 18.18
C TYR A 33 -3.16 11.38 19.44
N ASP A 34 -2.68 10.91 20.59
CA ASP A 34 -3.06 11.38 21.92
C ASP A 34 -1.91 12.23 22.47
N GLY A 35 -2.06 13.55 22.40
CA GLY A 35 -0.96 14.49 22.58
C GLY A 35 0.16 14.24 21.57
N ASP A 36 1.38 13.99 22.07
CA ASP A 36 2.55 13.68 21.24
C ASP A 36 2.72 12.19 20.94
N LYS A 37 1.83 11.32 21.46
CA LYS A 37 1.91 9.87 21.29
C LYS A 37 1.02 9.41 20.13
N ALA A 38 1.61 8.77 19.13
CA ALA A 38 0.85 8.06 18.10
C ALA A 38 0.16 6.84 18.72
N VAL A 39 -1.18 6.76 18.62
CA VAL A 39 -1.99 5.71 19.28
C VAL A 39 -2.68 4.77 18.30
N ARG A 40 -3.01 5.23 17.08
CA ARG A 40 -3.71 4.41 16.09
C ARG A 40 -3.29 4.77 14.67
N LEU A 41 -3.11 3.77 13.82
CA LEU A 41 -3.13 3.95 12.38
C LEU A 41 -4.59 4.06 11.94
N ASP A 42 -5.03 5.26 11.59
CA ASP A 42 -6.45 5.51 11.32
C ASP A 42 -6.84 5.12 9.89
N THR A 43 -6.16 5.72 8.91
CA THR A 43 -6.50 5.55 7.50
C THR A 43 -5.24 5.34 6.67
N VAL A 44 -5.28 4.39 5.74
CA VAL A 44 -4.25 4.19 4.72
C VAL A 44 -4.92 4.28 3.35
N VAL A 45 -4.43 5.17 2.50
CA VAL A 45 -4.86 5.28 1.10
C VAL A 45 -3.68 4.90 0.20
N VAL A 46 -3.92 3.95 -0.69
CA VAL A 46 -2.98 3.55 -1.74
C VAL A 46 -3.67 3.73 -3.08
N SER A 47 -3.10 4.60 -3.92
CA SER A 47 -3.53 4.77 -5.32
C SER A 47 -2.38 4.31 -6.19
N THR A 48 -2.61 3.37 -7.09
CA THR A 48 -1.57 2.84 -7.96
C THR A 48 -2.11 2.58 -9.36
N GLN A 49 -1.28 2.88 -10.36
CA GLN A 49 -1.58 2.55 -11.73
C GLN A 49 -1.43 1.03 -11.95
N HIS A 50 -2.34 0.46 -12.74
CA HIS A 50 -2.40 -0.98 -13.01
C HIS A 50 -2.83 -1.23 -14.46
N ALA A 51 -2.80 -2.48 -14.91
CA ALA A 51 -3.35 -2.89 -16.20
C ALA A 51 -4.88 -2.67 -16.24
N ALA A 52 -5.43 -2.43 -17.43
CA ALA A 52 -6.81 -1.96 -17.60
C ALA A 52 -7.88 -3.04 -17.36
N ASP A 53 -7.47 -4.30 -17.40
CA ASP A 53 -8.28 -5.52 -17.27
C ASP A 53 -8.33 -6.07 -15.84
N ILE A 54 -7.80 -5.33 -14.87
CA ILE A 54 -7.75 -5.74 -13.46
C ILE A 54 -9.01 -5.27 -12.74
N ASP A 55 -9.66 -6.20 -12.06
CA ASP A 55 -10.77 -5.91 -11.18
C ASP A 55 -10.28 -5.28 -9.87
N LEU A 56 -10.93 -4.18 -9.47
CA LEU A 56 -10.48 -3.39 -8.32
C LEU A 56 -10.77 -4.10 -6.98
N ASP A 57 -11.94 -4.71 -6.85
CA ASP A 57 -12.46 -5.18 -5.56
C ASP A 57 -12.01 -6.62 -5.26
N SER A 58 -11.96 -7.47 -6.29
CA SER A 58 -11.65 -8.89 -6.15
C SER A 58 -10.17 -9.23 -6.33
N LEU A 59 -9.38 -8.31 -6.92
CA LEU A 59 -7.97 -8.57 -7.22
C LEU A 59 -7.04 -7.45 -6.73
N LEU A 60 -7.20 -6.20 -7.20
CA LEU A 60 -6.27 -5.13 -6.83
C LEU A 60 -6.28 -4.82 -5.33
N ALA A 61 -7.45 -4.61 -4.73
CA ALA A 61 -7.56 -4.24 -3.33
C ALA A 61 -7.05 -5.34 -2.37
N PRO A 62 -7.40 -6.63 -2.56
CA PRO A 62 -6.80 -7.73 -1.80
C PRO A 62 -5.28 -7.81 -1.91
N ASP A 63 -4.73 -7.76 -3.13
CA ASP A 63 -3.28 -7.86 -3.34
C ASP A 63 -2.50 -6.69 -2.71
N ILE A 64 -3.03 -5.47 -2.85
CA ILE A 64 -2.41 -4.29 -2.22
C ILE A 64 -2.48 -4.39 -0.70
N ARG A 65 -3.59 -4.89 -0.16
CA ARG A 65 -3.74 -5.10 1.28
C ARG A 65 -2.71 -6.09 1.79
N GLU A 66 -2.62 -7.28 1.20
CA GLU A 66 -1.74 -8.36 1.66
C GLU A 66 -0.25 -8.03 1.43
N PHE A 67 0.12 -7.79 0.16
CA PHE A 67 1.54 -7.74 -0.22
C PHE A 67 2.19 -6.39 0.04
N VAL A 68 1.41 -5.32 0.24
CA VAL A 68 1.93 -3.96 0.48
C VAL A 68 1.59 -3.46 1.88
N VAL A 69 0.31 -3.34 2.24
CA VAL A 69 -0.10 -2.71 3.51
C VAL A 69 0.27 -3.60 4.69
N GLU A 70 -0.31 -4.80 4.77
CA GLU A 70 -0.11 -5.73 5.89
C GLU A 70 1.36 -6.17 5.99
N HIS A 71 2.02 -6.41 4.86
CA HIS A 71 3.47 -6.67 4.82
C HIS A 71 4.30 -5.57 5.50
N VAL A 72 4.00 -4.29 5.23
CA VAL A 72 4.72 -3.17 5.84
C VAL A 72 4.36 -3.01 7.32
N LEU A 73 3.09 -3.22 7.67
CA LEU A 73 2.61 -3.09 9.05
C LEU A 73 3.16 -4.20 9.97
N ALA A 74 3.35 -5.41 9.45
CA ALA A 74 3.94 -6.53 10.20
C ALA A 74 5.43 -6.33 10.56
N GLN A 75 6.08 -5.29 10.01
CA GLN A 75 7.49 -4.95 10.25
C GLN A 75 7.67 -3.69 11.12
N LEU A 76 6.58 -3.18 11.70
CA LEU A 76 6.57 -2.03 12.61
C LEU A 76 6.44 -2.49 14.06
#